data_AF-A0A960MC45-F1
#
_entry.id   AF-A0A960MC45-F1
#
_cell.length_a   1.000
_cell.length_b   1.000
_cell.length_c   1.000
_cell.angle_alpha   90.00
_cell.angle_beta   90.00
_cell.angle_gamma   90.00
#
_symmetry.space_group_name_H-M   'P 1'
#
loop_
_entity.id
_entity.type
_entity.pdbx_description
1 polymer ?
#
loop_
_entity_poly.entity_id
_entity_poly.type
_entity_poly.pdbx_seq_one_letter_code
_entity_poly.pdbx_strand_id
1 'polypeptide(L)'
;RMTGSPPGYVGHEEGGQLTEQVRQRPYAVVLFDEIEKAHPDVMNLLLQILEDGHLTDSLGRKVNFRNTIILMTSNLGSDLIRRSTEVGFGAIEGMPDYDTMKEKIDKAVKKHYKPEFINRLDDTIIFKALDKENLIKIIELEVGKLKKRLERKNIQIILSDKAKEYLVDKGYQPEMGARTLRRTIEQQLEDPLAEKLLMEGDEPREISIEFEEGKLIFKDQELSKDKKKKEKKKLIATTATKDQEEPQDEGN
;
A
#
# COMPACT_ATOMS: atom_id res chain seq x y z
N ARG A 1 16.41 18.52 9.64
CA ARG A 1 16.28 17.66 8.43
C ARG A 1 15.37 18.27 7.37
N MET A 2 14.18 18.80 7.70
CA MET A 2 13.27 19.39 6.69
C MET A 2 13.83 20.63 5.97
N THR A 3 14.51 21.54 6.69
CA THR A 3 15.01 22.82 6.16
C THR A 3 16.54 22.94 6.12
N GLY A 4 17.27 21.92 6.61
CA GLY A 4 18.74 21.92 6.71
C GLY A 4 19.23 22.21 8.13
N SER A 5 20.55 22.24 8.33
CA SER A 5 21.18 22.69 9.59
C SER A 5 21.39 24.22 9.55
N PRO A 6 21.35 24.93 10.68
CA PRO A 6 21.69 26.36 10.75
C PRO A 6 23.15 26.66 10.38
N PRO A 7 23.49 27.91 10.01
CA PRO A 7 24.87 28.36 9.82
C PRO A 7 25.78 28.01 11.00
N GLY A 8 26.88 27.31 10.70
CA GLY A 8 27.88 26.90 11.70
C GLY A 8 27.74 25.48 12.27
N TYR A 9 26.76 24.69 11.81
CA TYR A 9 26.57 23.29 12.20
C TYR A 9 26.94 22.31 11.08
N VAL A 10 27.30 21.07 11.44
CA VAL A 10 27.57 19.99 10.46
C VAL A 10 26.31 19.74 9.61
N GLY A 11 26.47 19.69 8.28
CA GLY A 11 25.36 19.57 7.33
C GLY A 11 24.71 20.92 6.93
N HIS A 12 25.33 22.05 7.24
CA HIS A 12 24.86 23.38 6.82
C HIS A 12 24.89 23.59 5.30
N GLU A 13 25.84 22.99 4.57
CA GLU A 13 25.94 23.12 3.12
C GLU A 13 24.91 22.26 2.36
N GLU A 14 24.32 21.27 3.04
CA GLU A 14 23.21 20.48 2.51
C GLU A 14 21.89 21.19 2.84
N GLY A 15 21.18 21.62 1.79
CA GLY A 15 19.81 22.13 1.95
C GLY A 15 18.93 21.07 2.61
N GLY A 16 17.82 21.50 3.21
CA GLY A 16 16.88 20.58 3.84
C GLY A 16 16.41 19.48 2.88
N GLN A 17 16.26 18.26 3.41
CA GLN A 17 15.86 17.10 2.61
C GLN A 17 14.53 17.33 1.89
N LEU A 18 13.58 17.97 2.56
CA LEU A 18 12.28 18.30 1.97
C LEU A 18 12.40 19.48 1.01
N THR A 19 13.07 20.57 1.44
CA THR A 19 13.21 21.79 0.62
C THR A 19 13.94 21.52 -0.68
N GLU A 20 15.00 20.71 -0.68
CA GLU A 20 15.74 20.35 -1.90
C GLU A 20 14.94 19.42 -2.83
N GLN A 21 14.22 18.44 -2.29
CA GLN A 21 13.39 17.55 -3.10
C GLN A 21 12.27 18.31 -3.81
N VAL A 22 11.57 19.19 -3.10
CA VAL A 22 10.49 20.00 -3.68
C VAL A 22 11.04 21.06 -4.63
N ARG A 23 12.20 21.65 -4.33
CA ARG A 23 12.87 22.60 -5.24
C ARG A 23 13.24 21.95 -6.57
N GLN A 24 13.72 20.70 -6.55
CA GLN A 24 14.06 19.96 -7.77
C GLN A 24 12.83 19.43 -8.50
N ARG A 25 11.76 19.08 -7.77
CA ARG A 25 10.53 18.50 -8.30
C ARG A 25 9.31 19.17 -7.65
N PRO A 26 8.90 20.35 -8.13
CA PRO A 26 7.84 21.14 -7.50
C PRO A 26 6.44 20.54 -7.67
N TYR A 27 6.26 19.63 -8.63
CA TYR A 27 5.04 18.84 -8.80
C TYR A 27 5.21 17.51 -8.08
N ALA A 28 4.80 17.47 -6.82
CA ALA A 28 5.02 16.31 -5.95
C ALA A 28 3.85 16.08 -5.00
N VAL A 29 3.70 14.84 -4.57
CA VAL A 29 2.90 14.48 -3.39
C VAL A 29 3.87 14.37 -2.21
N VAL A 30 3.65 15.15 -1.17
CA VAL A 30 4.45 15.15 0.06
C VAL A 30 3.62 14.50 1.16
N LEU A 31 4.12 13.39 1.70
CA LEU A 31 3.47 12.66 2.79
C LEU A 31 4.17 12.95 4.13
N PHE A 32 3.41 13.44 5.09
CA PHE A 32 3.79 13.48 6.50
C PHE A 32 3.04 12.40 7.26
N ASP A 33 3.75 11.37 7.67
CA ASP A 33 3.18 10.25 8.40
C ASP A 33 3.20 10.51 9.91
N GLU A 34 2.15 10.10 10.62
CA GLU A 34 2.01 10.20 12.09
C GLU A 34 2.29 11.61 12.64
N ILE A 35 1.66 12.62 12.03
CA ILE A 35 1.99 14.03 12.32
C ILE A 35 1.72 14.45 13.77
N GLU A 36 0.90 13.69 14.52
CA GLU A 36 0.65 13.93 15.94
C GLU A 36 1.89 13.78 16.82
N LYS A 37 2.90 13.03 16.34
CA LYS A 37 4.16 12.79 17.05
C LYS A 37 5.21 13.86 16.75
N ALA A 38 4.93 14.78 15.82
CA ALA A 38 5.87 15.79 15.40
C ALA A 38 6.13 16.84 16.50
N HIS A 39 7.36 17.35 16.55
CA HIS A 39 7.71 18.46 17.45
C HIS A 39 6.99 19.75 17.02
N PRO A 40 6.61 20.67 17.93
CA PRO A 40 5.95 21.92 17.58
C PRO A 40 6.64 22.74 16.47
N ASP A 41 7.97 22.69 16.39
CA ASP A 41 8.71 23.38 15.32
C ASP A 41 8.38 22.85 13.93
N VAL A 42 8.11 21.55 13.79
CA VAL A 42 7.66 20.95 12.52
C VAL A 42 6.29 21.51 12.14
N MET A 43 5.40 21.68 13.12
CA MET A 43 4.07 22.26 12.89
C MET A 43 4.16 23.71 12.41
N ASN A 44 5.10 24.50 12.95
CA ASN A 44 5.33 25.88 12.49
C ASN A 44 5.79 25.94 11.04
N LEU A 45 6.69 25.03 10.63
CA LEU A 45 7.12 24.92 9.22
C LEU A 45 5.96 24.51 8.31
N LEU A 46 5.11 23.59 8.75
CA LEU A 46 3.92 23.18 8.01
C LEU A 46 2.91 24.33 7.87
N LEU A 47 2.68 25.10 8.92
CA LEU A 47 1.85 26.31 8.85
C LEU A 47 2.38 27.28 7.80
N GLN A 48 3.69 27.55 7.77
CA GLN A 48 4.29 28.40 6.75
C GLN A 48 4.01 27.87 5.33
N ILE A 49 4.17 26.56 5.12
CA ILE A 49 3.89 25.94 3.82
C ILE A 49 2.41 26.11 3.44
N LEU A 50 1.49 25.79 4.36
CA LEU A 50 0.05 25.80 4.10
C LEU A 50 -0.51 27.22 3.94
N GLU A 51 0.11 28.21 4.57
CA GLU A 51 -0.31 29.63 4.48
C GLU A 51 0.30 30.35 3.27
N ASP A 52 1.62 30.32 3.13
CA ASP A 52 2.33 31.12 2.11
C ASP A 52 2.55 30.35 0.80
N GLY A 53 2.33 29.04 0.80
CA GLY A 53 2.69 28.13 -0.28
C GLY A 53 4.20 28.03 -0.46
N HIS A 54 5.00 28.39 0.55
CA HIS A 54 6.46 28.37 0.48
C HIS A 54 7.09 27.98 1.82
N LEU A 55 8.32 27.46 1.75
CA LEU A 55 9.16 27.21 2.90
C LEU A 55 10.52 27.88 2.68
N THR A 56 11.02 28.57 3.70
CA THR A 56 12.38 29.12 3.67
C THR A 56 13.34 28.12 4.32
N ASP A 57 14.40 27.73 3.60
CA ASP A 57 15.43 26.85 4.14
C ASP A 57 16.44 27.60 5.04
N SER A 58 17.36 26.88 5.69
CA SER A 58 18.37 27.47 6.56
C SER A 58 19.40 28.34 5.83
N LEU A 59 19.47 28.24 4.50
CA LEU A 59 20.31 29.06 3.62
C LEU A 59 19.56 30.31 3.11
N GLY A 60 18.32 30.52 3.55
CA GLY A 60 17.48 31.66 3.17
C GLY A 60 16.80 31.50 1.80
N ARG A 61 16.85 30.32 1.18
CA ARG A 61 16.21 30.06 -0.11
C ARG A 61 14.72 29.82 0.10
N LYS A 62 13.89 30.49 -0.70
CA LYS A 62 12.43 30.31 -0.69
C LYS A 62 12.03 29.22 -1.67
N VAL A 63 11.55 28.08 -1.15
CA VAL A 63 11.08 26.93 -1.94
C VAL A 63 9.57 26.99 -2.09
N ASN A 64 9.07 26.78 -3.30
CA ASN A 64 7.64 26.88 -3.64
C ASN A 64 6.94 25.52 -3.51
N PHE A 65 5.85 25.49 -2.74
CA PHE A 65 5.00 24.33 -2.47
C PHE A 65 3.60 24.44 -3.11
N ARG A 66 3.31 25.51 -3.87
CA ARG A 66 1.98 25.74 -4.47
C ARG A 66 1.53 24.67 -5.47
N ASN A 67 2.48 23.91 -6.03
CA ASN A 67 2.20 22.80 -6.95
C ASN A 67 2.34 21.43 -6.28
N THR A 68 2.38 21.39 -4.95
CA THR A 68 2.49 20.14 -4.18
C THR A 68 1.15 19.77 -3.55
N ILE A 69 0.84 18.48 -3.54
CA ILE A 69 -0.25 17.93 -2.74
C ILE A 69 0.35 17.47 -1.42
N ILE A 70 -0.12 18.03 -0.31
CA ILE A 70 0.35 17.66 1.03
C ILE A 70 -0.64 16.70 1.64
N LEU A 71 -0.19 15.48 1.91
CA LEU A 71 -0.94 14.46 2.61
C LEU A 71 -0.37 14.31 4.02
N MET A 72 -1.24 14.30 5.01
CA MET A 72 -0.86 14.12 6.40
C MET A 72 -1.68 12.98 6.98
N THR A 73 -1.02 12.02 7.62
CA THR A 73 -1.70 10.93 8.33
C THR A 73 -1.62 11.20 9.82
N SER A 74 -2.64 10.73 10.54
CA SER A 74 -2.63 10.77 12.00
C SER A 74 -3.37 9.57 12.57
N ASN A 75 -2.89 9.05 13.70
CA ASN A 75 -3.59 8.00 14.43
C ASN A 75 -4.53 8.55 15.52
N LEU A 76 -4.74 9.87 15.60
CA LEU A 76 -5.66 10.47 16.56
C LEU A 76 -7.08 9.95 16.35
N GLY A 77 -7.70 9.48 17.43
CA GLY A 77 -9.06 8.93 17.39
C GLY A 77 -9.19 7.51 16.83
N SER A 78 -8.08 6.84 16.48
CA SER A 78 -8.09 5.45 16.02
C SER A 78 -8.75 4.48 17.02
N ASP A 79 -8.49 4.64 18.32
CA ASP A 79 -9.11 3.82 19.38
C ASP A 79 -10.64 3.96 19.42
N LEU A 80 -11.17 5.14 19.07
CA LEU A 80 -12.61 5.42 19.06
C LEU A 80 -13.30 4.67 17.92
N ILE A 81 -12.64 4.62 16.76
CA ILE A 81 -13.06 3.84 15.61
C ILE A 81 -13.09 2.35 16.00
N ARG A 82 -12.02 1.84 16.63
CA ARG A 82 -11.91 0.43 17.01
C ARG A 82 -13.01 -0.04 17.97
N ARG A 83 -13.27 0.72 19.05
CA ARG A 83 -14.32 0.39 20.03
C ARG A 83 -15.72 0.41 19.43
N SER A 84 -15.98 1.29 18.46
CA SER A 84 -17.28 1.36 17.78
C SER A 84 -17.56 0.10 16.95
N THR A 85 -16.52 -0.50 16.37
CA THR A 85 -16.63 -1.78 15.64
C THR A 85 -16.82 -2.99 16.57
N GLU A 86 -16.16 -3.02 17.74
CA GLU A 86 -16.28 -4.15 18.69
C GLU A 86 -17.69 -4.30 19.27
N VAL A 87 -18.37 -3.18 19.54
CA VAL A 87 -19.76 -3.17 20.05
C VAL A 87 -20.77 -3.54 18.95
N GLY A 88 -20.40 -3.40 17.67
CA GLY A 88 -21.28 -3.55 16.51
C GLY A 88 -21.43 -4.96 15.94
N PHE A 89 -20.71 -5.98 16.43
CA PHE A 89 -20.83 -7.37 15.93
C PHE A 89 -22.13 -8.10 16.35
N GLY A 90 -23.00 -7.44 17.12
CA GLY A 90 -24.30 -8.00 17.55
C GLY A 90 -25.51 -7.10 17.28
N ALA A 91 -25.35 -5.95 16.62
CA ALA A 91 -26.47 -5.05 16.31
C ALA A 91 -26.92 -5.24 14.86
N ILE A 92 -28.04 -5.96 14.72
CA ILE A 92 -28.92 -5.87 13.56
C ILE A 92 -29.35 -4.40 13.39
N GLU A 93 -29.30 -3.90 12.16
CA GLU A 93 -29.88 -2.64 11.66
C GLU A 93 -29.54 -1.34 12.42
N GLY A 94 -28.59 -0.60 11.85
CA GLY A 94 -28.30 0.80 12.20
C GLY A 94 -26.81 1.01 12.37
N MET A 95 -26.16 1.56 11.34
CA MET A 95 -24.76 2.01 11.41
C MET A 95 -24.51 2.70 12.76
N PRO A 96 -23.44 2.39 13.52
CA PRO A 96 -22.95 3.35 14.50
C PRO A 96 -22.69 4.65 13.72
N ASP A 97 -23.50 5.64 14.05
CA ASP A 97 -23.73 6.90 13.37
C ASP A 97 -22.40 7.53 12.95
N TYR A 98 -22.06 7.46 11.66
CA TYR A 98 -20.82 7.99 11.10
C TYR A 98 -20.60 9.43 11.57
N ASP A 99 -21.69 10.17 11.75
CA ASP A 99 -21.69 11.53 12.27
C ASP A 99 -21.25 11.57 13.74
N THR A 100 -21.73 10.68 14.60
CA THR A 100 -21.22 10.59 16.00
C THR A 100 -19.74 10.19 16.08
N MET A 101 -19.27 9.31 15.18
CA MET A 101 -17.85 8.93 15.13
C MET A 101 -17.01 10.12 14.67
N LYS A 102 -17.46 10.80 13.62
CA LYS A 102 -16.83 12.01 13.09
C LYS A 102 -16.74 13.10 14.15
N GLU A 103 -17.82 13.37 14.89
CA GLU A 103 -17.80 14.34 15.99
C GLU A 103 -16.77 14.02 17.08
N LYS A 104 -16.63 12.73 17.43
CA LYS A 104 -15.66 12.30 18.44
C LYS A 104 -14.22 12.45 17.94
N ILE A 105 -13.96 12.13 16.68
CA ILE A 105 -12.66 12.32 16.03
C ILE A 105 -12.34 13.81 15.92
N ASP A 106 -13.29 14.63 15.47
CA ASP A 106 -13.14 16.09 15.37
C ASP A 106 -12.80 16.71 16.74
N LYS A 107 -13.43 16.24 17.82
CA LYS A 107 -13.07 16.65 19.19
C LYS A 107 -11.65 16.26 19.57
N ALA A 108 -11.19 15.05 19.20
CA ALA A 108 -9.82 14.61 19.46
C ALA A 108 -8.79 15.44 18.67
N VAL A 109 -9.07 15.70 17.39
CA VAL A 109 -8.24 16.55 16.51
C VAL A 109 -8.15 17.98 17.06
N LYS A 110 -9.28 18.60 17.41
CA LYS A 110 -9.33 19.97 17.98
C LYS A 110 -8.67 20.09 19.36
N LYS A 111 -8.55 19.00 20.10
CA LYS A 111 -7.84 18.97 21.38
C LYS A 111 -6.32 18.94 21.19
N HIS A 112 -5.84 18.28 20.13
CA HIS A 112 -4.41 18.10 19.87
C HIS A 112 -3.84 19.24 19.01
N TYR A 113 -4.53 19.61 17.94
CA TYR A 113 -4.09 20.66 17.03
C TYR A 113 -4.81 21.98 17.33
N LYS A 114 -4.06 23.08 17.20
CA LYS A 114 -4.61 24.42 17.30
C LYS A 114 -5.55 24.70 16.11
N PRO A 115 -6.58 25.54 16.30
CA PRO A 115 -7.50 25.92 15.22
C PRO A 115 -6.79 26.53 14.00
N GLU A 116 -5.69 27.25 14.21
CA GLU A 116 -4.88 27.84 13.13
C GLU A 116 -4.39 26.79 12.13
N PHE A 117 -4.02 25.60 12.59
CA PHE A 117 -3.57 24.52 11.71
C PHE A 117 -4.73 23.85 10.99
N ILE A 118 -5.80 23.53 11.72
CA ILE A 118 -6.98 22.84 11.18
C ILE A 118 -7.63 23.69 10.08
N ASN A 119 -7.71 25.01 10.27
CA ASN A 119 -8.32 25.92 9.30
C ASN A 119 -7.49 26.09 8.01
N ARG A 120 -6.27 25.54 7.95
CA ARG A 120 -5.44 25.51 6.73
C ARG A 120 -5.50 24.20 5.99
N LEU A 121 -6.23 23.21 6.50
CA LEU A 121 -6.48 21.97 5.81
C LEU A 121 -7.65 22.17 4.85
N ASP A 122 -7.47 21.77 3.60
CA ASP A 122 -8.55 21.80 2.60
C ASP A 122 -9.67 20.81 2.97
N ASP A 123 -9.30 19.60 3.39
CA ASP A 123 -10.23 18.55 3.80
C ASP A 123 -9.60 17.62 4.85
N THR A 124 -10.44 16.97 5.66
CA THR A 124 -10.04 15.96 6.64
C THR A 124 -10.77 14.65 6.35
N ILE A 125 -10.02 13.64 5.92
CA ILE A 125 -10.58 12.34 5.52
C ILE A 125 -10.49 11.36 6.70
N ILE A 126 -11.64 10.84 7.12
CA ILE A 126 -11.73 9.81 8.16
C ILE A 126 -11.77 8.43 7.51
N PHE A 127 -10.78 7.60 7.82
CA PHE A 127 -10.76 6.20 7.37
C PHE A 127 -11.66 5.33 8.25
N LYS A 128 -12.54 4.55 7.61
CA LYS A 128 -13.36 3.56 8.30
C LYS A 128 -12.51 2.34 8.67
N ALA A 129 -12.92 1.62 9.71
CA ALA A 129 -12.37 0.31 10.02
C ALA A 129 -12.58 -0.64 8.83
N LEU A 130 -11.62 -1.54 8.60
CA LEU A 130 -11.70 -2.55 7.55
C LEU A 130 -12.72 -3.63 7.96
N ASP A 131 -13.74 -3.82 7.13
CA ASP A 131 -14.66 -4.95 7.27
C ASP A 131 -14.10 -6.22 6.60
N LYS A 132 -14.79 -7.36 6.79
CA LYS A 132 -14.38 -8.65 6.22
C LYS A 132 -14.23 -8.58 4.69
N GLU A 133 -15.14 -7.90 4.00
CA GLU A 133 -15.10 -7.77 2.53
C GLU A 133 -13.89 -6.96 2.05
N ASN A 134 -13.53 -5.92 2.80
CA ASN A 134 -12.36 -5.08 2.54
C ASN A 134 -11.08 -5.91 2.71
N LEU A 135 -11.02 -6.74 3.76
CA LEU A 135 -9.89 -7.62 4.03
C LEU A 135 -9.72 -8.67 2.94
N ILE A 136 -10.81 -9.27 2.43
CA ILE A 136 -10.75 -10.19 1.29
C ILE A 136 -10.17 -9.49 0.06
N LYS A 137 -10.62 -8.28 -0.26
CA LYS A 137 -10.07 -7.49 -1.39
C LYS A 137 -8.59 -7.19 -1.21
N ILE A 138 -8.14 -6.89 0.01
CA ILE A 138 -6.72 -6.67 0.32
C ILE A 138 -5.91 -7.95 0.06
N ILE A 139 -6.41 -9.12 0.48
CA ILE A 139 -5.76 -10.41 0.19
C ILE A 139 -5.66 -10.62 -1.32
N GLU A 140 -6.72 -10.34 -2.08
CA GLU A 140 -6.67 -10.47 -3.54
C GLU A 140 -5.63 -9.56 -4.19
N LEU A 141 -5.47 -8.33 -3.69
CA LEU A 141 -4.42 -7.41 -4.15
C LEU A 141 -3.02 -7.93 -3.86
N GLU A 142 -2.76 -8.41 -2.64
CA GLU A 142 -1.46 -8.96 -2.26
C GLU A 142 -1.13 -10.25 -3.03
N VAL A 143 -2.09 -11.18 -3.10
CA VAL A 143 -1.97 -12.40 -3.91
C VAL A 143 -1.82 -12.07 -5.39
N GLY A 144 -2.42 -10.99 -5.88
CA GLY A 144 -2.20 -10.47 -7.23
C GLY A 144 -0.74 -10.11 -7.51
N LYS A 145 0.00 -9.58 -6.53
CA LYS A 145 1.44 -9.33 -6.65
C LYS A 145 2.22 -10.63 -6.73
N LEU A 146 1.85 -11.65 -5.96
CA LEU A 146 2.43 -12.99 -6.04
C LEU A 146 2.16 -13.63 -7.42
N LYS A 147 0.92 -13.60 -7.91
CA LYS A 147 0.54 -14.08 -9.26
C LYS A 147 1.43 -13.49 -10.34
N LYS A 148 1.60 -12.15 -10.36
CA LYS A 148 2.48 -11.47 -11.32
C LYS A 148 3.93 -11.95 -11.27
N ARG A 149 4.44 -12.28 -10.08
CA ARG A 149 5.81 -12.82 -9.94
C ARG A 149 5.93 -14.22 -10.54
N LEU A 150 4.92 -15.07 -10.31
CA LEU A 150 4.85 -16.47 -10.79
C LEU A 150 4.55 -16.58 -12.28
N GLU A 151 3.80 -15.64 -12.85
CA GLU A 151 3.53 -15.55 -14.29
C GLU A 151 4.83 -15.50 -15.12
N ARG A 152 5.89 -14.89 -14.60
CA ARG A 152 7.22 -14.86 -15.25
C ARG A 152 7.86 -16.24 -15.38
N LYS A 153 7.41 -17.21 -14.57
CA LYS A 153 7.80 -18.62 -14.62
C LYS A 153 6.73 -19.50 -15.28
N ASN A 154 5.71 -18.90 -15.89
CA ASN A 154 4.52 -19.60 -16.42
C ASN A 154 3.80 -20.46 -15.37
N ILE A 155 3.85 -20.06 -14.09
CA ILE A 155 3.11 -20.69 -13.01
C ILE A 155 1.88 -19.85 -12.70
N GLN A 156 0.70 -20.46 -12.74
CA GLN A 156 -0.57 -19.83 -12.37
C GLN A 156 -1.06 -20.37 -11.04
N ILE A 157 -1.62 -19.50 -10.21
CA ILE A 157 -2.23 -19.89 -8.94
C ILE A 157 -3.68 -19.42 -8.87
N ILE A 158 -4.56 -20.27 -8.35
CA ILE A 158 -5.97 -19.97 -8.10
C ILE A 158 -6.23 -20.19 -6.62
N LEU A 159 -6.66 -19.14 -5.91
CA LEU A 159 -7.11 -19.26 -4.53
C LEU A 159 -8.63 -19.43 -4.52
N SER A 160 -9.10 -20.49 -3.86
CA SER A 160 -10.51 -20.67 -3.53
C SER A 160 -10.99 -19.62 -2.52
N ASP A 161 -12.30 -19.35 -2.48
CA ASP A 161 -12.86 -18.38 -1.53
C ASP A 161 -12.68 -18.80 -0.07
N LYS A 162 -12.78 -20.11 0.22
CA LYS A 162 -12.47 -20.67 1.54
C LYS A 162 -11.01 -20.42 1.97
N ALA A 163 -10.07 -20.48 1.03
CA ALA A 163 -8.67 -20.15 1.32
C ALA A 163 -8.50 -18.66 1.63
N LYS A 164 -9.22 -17.77 0.92
CA LYS A 164 -9.21 -16.33 1.23
C LYS A 164 -9.80 -16.06 2.62
N GLU A 165 -10.94 -16.67 2.95
CA GLU A 165 -11.56 -16.54 4.27
C GLU A 165 -10.64 -17.01 5.38
N TYR A 166 -9.99 -18.17 5.22
CA TYR A 166 -8.99 -18.65 6.17
C TYR A 166 -7.84 -17.65 6.39
N LEU A 167 -7.34 -17.05 5.31
CA LEU A 167 -6.28 -16.03 5.40
C LEU A 167 -6.77 -14.76 6.11
N VAL A 168 -8.03 -14.35 5.93
CA VAL A 168 -8.63 -13.26 6.71
C VAL A 168 -8.69 -13.64 8.18
N ASP A 169 -9.29 -14.78 8.51
CA ASP A 169 -9.56 -15.18 9.88
C ASP A 169 -8.25 -15.37 10.68
N LYS A 170 -7.19 -15.85 10.01
CA LYS A 170 -5.87 -16.03 10.63
C LYS A 170 -5.03 -14.75 10.68
N GLY A 171 -5.21 -13.86 9.71
CA GLY A 171 -4.36 -12.69 9.52
C GLY A 171 -4.97 -11.36 9.96
N TYR A 172 -6.27 -11.30 10.26
CA TYR A 172 -6.90 -10.08 10.72
C TYR A 172 -6.74 -9.90 12.23
N GLN A 173 -6.06 -8.81 12.60
CA GLN A 173 -6.00 -8.35 13.98
C GLN A 173 -6.54 -6.91 14.02
N PRO A 174 -7.68 -6.64 14.68
CA PRO A 174 -8.28 -5.31 14.69
C PRO A 174 -7.31 -4.19 15.13
N GLU A 175 -6.37 -4.51 16.04
CA GLU A 175 -5.38 -3.56 16.56
C GLU A 175 -4.24 -3.26 15.58
N MET A 176 -3.89 -4.22 14.72
CA MET A 176 -2.81 -4.08 13.72
C MET A 176 -3.34 -3.82 12.30
N GLY A 177 -4.67 -3.78 12.13
CA GLY A 177 -5.33 -3.66 10.84
C GLY A 177 -4.92 -4.77 9.87
N ALA A 178 -4.78 -4.40 8.60
CA ALA A 178 -4.34 -5.32 7.54
C ALA A 178 -2.83 -5.60 7.54
N ARG A 179 -2.02 -4.99 8.42
CA ARG A 179 -0.56 -5.13 8.39
C ARG A 179 -0.11 -6.58 8.57
N THR A 180 -0.83 -7.32 9.41
CA THR A 180 -0.60 -8.74 9.67
C THR A 180 -1.01 -9.63 8.51
N LEU A 181 -1.96 -9.21 7.65
CA LEU A 181 -2.40 -10.00 6.50
C LEU A 181 -1.24 -10.33 5.56
N ARG A 182 -0.37 -9.36 5.28
CA ARG A 182 0.79 -9.60 4.41
C ARG A 182 1.70 -10.70 4.97
N ARG A 183 1.99 -10.64 6.27
CA ARG A 183 2.79 -11.67 6.96
C ARG A 183 2.09 -13.03 6.94
N THR A 184 0.78 -13.05 7.13
CA THR A 184 0.00 -14.30 7.06
C THR A 184 0.02 -14.89 5.65
N ILE A 185 -0.09 -14.06 4.61
CA ILE A 185 0.04 -14.51 3.22
C ILE A 185 1.45 -15.06 2.97
N GLU A 186 2.49 -14.35 3.42
CA GLU A 186 3.88 -14.83 3.30
C GLU A 186 4.03 -16.22 3.96
N GLN A 187 3.65 -16.36 5.23
CA GLN A 187 3.85 -17.58 6.01
C GLN A 187 2.94 -18.76 5.62
N GLN A 188 1.69 -18.49 5.24
CA GLN A 188 0.69 -19.53 5.00
C GLN A 188 0.56 -19.89 3.53
N LEU A 189 0.94 -18.97 2.63
CA LEU A 189 0.79 -19.14 1.20
C LEU A 189 2.12 -19.10 0.46
N GLU A 190 2.93 -18.06 0.61
CA GLU A 190 4.16 -17.91 -0.18
C GLU A 190 5.22 -18.93 0.21
N ASP A 191 5.48 -19.11 1.52
CA ASP A 191 6.51 -20.01 2.01
C ASP A 191 6.21 -21.47 1.62
N PRO A 192 5.00 -22.02 1.86
CA PRO A 192 4.70 -23.40 1.46
C PRO A 192 4.68 -23.59 -0.06
N LEU A 193 4.28 -22.57 -0.81
CA LEU A 193 4.33 -22.61 -2.28
C LEU A 193 5.79 -22.64 -2.78
N ALA A 194 6.67 -21.84 -2.17
CA ALA A 194 8.08 -21.83 -2.50
C ALA A 194 8.73 -23.19 -2.21
N GLU A 195 8.43 -23.80 -1.06
CA GLU A 195 8.90 -25.14 -0.72
C GLU A 195 8.45 -26.19 -1.74
N LYS A 196 7.17 -26.19 -2.14
CA LYS A 196 6.66 -27.09 -3.18
C LYS A 196 7.40 -26.91 -4.51
N LEU A 197 7.62 -25.68 -4.95
CA LEU A 197 8.34 -25.39 -6.20
C LEU A 197 9.83 -25.75 -6.13
N LEU A 198 10.44 -25.70 -4.95
CA LEU A 198 11.82 -26.17 -4.75
C LEU A 198 11.92 -27.70 -4.82
N MET A 199 10.94 -28.41 -4.27
CA MET A 199 10.92 -29.88 -4.27
C MET A 199 10.53 -30.47 -5.63
N GLU A 200 9.56 -29.87 -6.31
CA GLU A 200 8.97 -30.39 -7.55
C GLU A 200 9.44 -29.66 -8.81
N GLY A 201 10.30 -28.65 -8.68
CA GLY A 201 10.76 -27.80 -9.79
C GLY A 201 9.79 -26.67 -10.14
N ASP A 202 10.23 -25.75 -10.99
CA ASP A 202 9.46 -24.56 -11.39
C ASP A 202 8.89 -24.64 -12.81
N GLU A 203 8.56 -25.86 -13.25
CA GLU A 203 7.91 -26.10 -14.54
C GLU A 203 6.54 -25.41 -14.67
N PRO A 204 6.17 -24.96 -15.88
CA PRO A 204 4.89 -24.31 -16.15
C PRO A 204 3.69 -25.16 -15.71
N ARG A 205 2.86 -24.62 -14.81
CA ARG A 205 1.71 -25.33 -14.25
C ARG A 205 0.66 -24.41 -13.66
N GLU A 206 -0.52 -24.95 -13.40
CA GLU A 206 -1.62 -24.27 -12.71
C GLU A 206 -1.85 -24.95 -11.36
N ILE A 207 -1.85 -24.18 -10.27
CA ILE A 207 -1.97 -24.69 -8.90
C ILE A 207 -3.25 -24.12 -8.27
N SER A 208 -4.17 -25.01 -7.91
CA SER A 208 -5.34 -24.68 -7.07
C SER A 208 -4.93 -24.69 -5.61
N ILE A 209 -5.30 -23.63 -4.89
CA ILE A 209 -5.06 -23.46 -3.46
C ILE A 209 -6.41 -23.50 -2.73
N GLU A 210 -6.57 -24.57 -1.97
CA GLU A 210 -7.79 -24.92 -1.25
C GLU A 210 -7.54 -24.94 0.25
N PHE A 211 -8.58 -24.70 1.03
CA PHE A 211 -8.52 -24.82 2.49
C PHE A 211 -9.18 -26.11 2.93
N GLU A 212 -8.40 -27.01 3.54
CA GLU A 212 -8.84 -28.30 4.08
C GLU A 212 -8.11 -28.56 5.41
N GLU A 213 -8.81 -29.12 6.40
CA GLU A 213 -8.23 -29.58 7.68
C GLU A 213 -7.34 -28.53 8.40
N GLY A 214 -7.70 -27.25 8.35
CA GLY A 214 -7.00 -26.18 9.07
C GLY A 214 -5.73 -25.66 8.39
N LYS A 215 -5.42 -26.11 7.17
CA LYS A 215 -4.26 -25.68 6.38
C LYS A 215 -4.62 -25.42 4.91
N LEU A 216 -3.73 -24.71 4.22
CA LEU A 216 -3.81 -24.56 2.77
C LEU A 216 -3.19 -25.78 2.08
N ILE A 217 -3.91 -26.33 1.10
CA ILE A 217 -3.48 -27.45 0.28
C ILE A 217 -3.29 -26.95 -1.16
N PHE A 218 -2.16 -27.34 -1.75
CA PHE A 218 -1.73 -26.95 -3.09
C PHE A 218 -1.89 -28.13 -4.03
N LYS A 219 -2.89 -28.07 -4.91
CA LYS A 219 -3.21 -29.14 -5.88
C LYS A 219 -2.83 -28.68 -7.28
N ASP A 220 -1.96 -29.43 -7.95
CA ASP A 220 -1.69 -29.20 -9.37
C ASP A 220 -2.95 -29.52 -10.18
N GLN A 221 -3.36 -28.61 -11.05
CA GLN A 221 -4.43 -28.83 -12.00
C GLN A 221 -3.86 -29.10 -13.39
N GLU A 222 -4.46 -30.07 -14.08
CA GLU A 222 -4.23 -30.19 -15.52
C GLU A 222 -4.74 -28.92 -16.20
N LEU A 223 -3.83 -28.18 -16.83
CA LEU A 223 -4.16 -27.04 -17.70
C LEU A 223 -5.33 -27.42 -18.62
N SER A 224 -6.46 -26.72 -18.45
CA SER A 224 -7.66 -26.98 -19.26
C SER A 224 -7.29 -26.89 -20.76
N LYS A 225 -7.87 -27.79 -21.57
CA LYS A 225 -7.51 -27.98 -22.99
C LYS A 225 -7.62 -26.68 -23.81
N ASP A 226 -8.41 -25.71 -23.38
CA ASP A 226 -8.54 -24.40 -24.03
C ASP A 226 -7.36 -23.45 -23.77
N LYS A 227 -6.71 -23.51 -22.60
CA LYS A 227 -5.48 -22.75 -22.32
C LYS A 227 -4.27 -23.33 -23.06
N LYS A 228 -4.16 -24.67 -23.16
CA LYS A 228 -3.14 -25.35 -23.98
C LYS A 228 -3.16 -24.89 -25.45
N LYS A 229 -4.35 -24.57 -25.98
CA LYS A 229 -4.53 -24.08 -27.36
C LYS A 229 -4.09 -22.61 -27.53
N LYS A 230 -4.32 -21.76 -26.52
CA LYS A 230 -3.85 -20.36 -26.50
C LYS A 230 -2.34 -20.26 -26.30
N GLU A 231 -1.74 -21.07 -25.43
CA GLU A 231 -0.28 -21.12 -25.26
C GLU A 231 0.43 -21.68 -26.48
N LYS A 232 -0.09 -22.75 -27.11
CA LYS A 232 0.46 -23.23 -28.40
C LYS A 232 0.43 -22.13 -29.46
N LYS A 233 -0.66 -21.36 -29.58
CA LYS A 233 -0.73 -20.23 -30.52
C LYS A 233 0.29 -19.13 -30.20
N LYS A 234 0.53 -18.83 -28.91
CA LYS A 234 1.47 -17.80 -28.47
C LYS A 234 2.93 -18.22 -28.69
N LEU A 235 3.24 -19.51 -28.46
CA LEU A 235 4.56 -20.07 -28.72
C LEU A 235 4.88 -20.07 -30.23
N ILE A 236 3.93 -20.52 -31.07
CA ILE A 236 4.10 -20.53 -32.54
C ILE A 236 4.26 -19.11 -33.10
N ALA A 237 3.53 -18.12 -32.56
CA ALA A 237 3.67 -16.73 -32.98
C ALA A 237 5.04 -16.12 -32.62
N THR A 238 5.70 -16.61 -31.56
CA THR A 238 7.02 -16.13 -31.14
C THR A 238 8.15 -16.79 -31.91
N THR A 239 7.94 -18.02 -32.41
CA THR A 239 8.89 -18.72 -33.29
C THR A 239 8.81 -18.18 -34.72
N ALA A 240 7.60 -17.89 -35.22
CA ALA A 240 7.41 -17.35 -36.57
C ALA A 240 7.99 -15.93 -36.78
N THR A 241 8.17 -15.15 -35.72
CA THR A 241 8.84 -13.83 -35.81
C THR A 241 10.36 -13.89 -35.72
N LYS A 242 10.96 -15.03 -35.36
CA LYS A 242 12.42 -15.20 -35.34
C LYS A 242 13.00 -15.67 -36.68
N ASP A 243 12.20 -16.27 -37.55
CA ASP A 243 12.65 -16.74 -38.87
C ASP A 243 12.60 -15.65 -39.97
N GLN A 244 12.38 -14.37 -39.62
CA GLN A 244 12.35 -13.24 -40.57
C GLN A 244 13.43 -12.17 -40.34
N GLU A 245 14.37 -12.38 -39.41
CA GLU A 245 15.52 -11.50 -39.20
C GLU A 245 16.84 -12.28 -39.33
N GLU A 246 17.14 -12.78 -40.53
CA GLU A 246 18.54 -12.93 -40.97
C GLU A 246 18.87 -11.76 -41.91
N PRO A 247 19.83 -10.87 -41.58
CA PRO A 247 20.30 -9.89 -42.54
C PRO A 247 21.22 -10.58 -43.55
N GLN A 248 20.83 -10.51 -44.82
CA GLN A 248 21.76 -10.71 -45.94
C GLN A 248 22.81 -9.59 -45.89
N ASP A 249 23.99 -9.93 -45.41
CA ASP A 249 25.21 -9.13 -45.60
C ASP A 249 25.99 -9.78 -46.75
N GLU A 250 25.69 -9.36 -47.98
CA GLU A 250 26.57 -9.53 -49.14
C GLU A 250 26.97 -8.15 -49.65
N GLY A 251 28.28 -7.98 -49.80
CA GLY A 251 28.93 -6.69 -49.88
C GLY A 251 28.87 -5.98 -51.24
N ASN A 252 29.28 -4.71 -51.19
CA ASN A 252 30.21 -4.08 -52.12
C ASN A 252 30.75 -2.78 -51.49
#